data_AF-A0A2R6GVC3-F1
#
_entry.id   AF-A0A2R6GVC3-F1
#
_cell.length_a   1.000
_cell.length_b   1.000
_cell.length_c   1.000
_cell.angle_alpha   90.00
_cell.angle_beta   90.00
_cell.angle_gamma   90.00
#
_symmetry.space_group_name_H-M   'P 1'
#
loop_
_entity.id
_entity.type
_entity.pdbx_description
1 polymer ?
#
loop_
_entity_poly.entity_id
_entity_poly.type
_entity_poly.pdbx_seq_one_letter_code
_entity_poly.pdbx_strand_id
1 'polypeptide(L)'
;MRGEELADTAGTVLLAVGVVALLLPALFPVQQVLYHGTQAGTMADGSELRAEGYTVIEYENLSERGQEIYVAALQSPDGAYTVPVGQGAPEFPYDGADDRDDVSGRAEFEERRRLTSVVIERPDGADLPPADEPVERLDREQPPREDAASGGETASQNETATESEQELEQRRQMVATYDLVTVGQRTPPVTDSGNLLRLGAVLLGTVAIGVGGYLRSRP
;
A
#
# COMPACT_ATOMS: atom_id res chain seq x y z
N MET A 1 -13.96 -14.07 -57.20
CA MET A 1 -12.70 -13.31 -57.19
C MET A 1 -12.61 -12.27 -56.07
N ARG A 2 -13.58 -11.37 -55.84
CA ARG A 2 -13.45 -10.37 -54.74
C ARG A 2 -13.49 -10.92 -53.30
N GLY A 3 -14.13 -12.07 -53.05
CA GLY A 3 -14.32 -12.59 -51.69
C GLY A 3 -13.06 -13.21 -51.07
N GLU A 4 -12.29 -13.97 -51.86
CA GLU A 4 -11.10 -14.69 -51.40
C GLU A 4 -9.92 -13.74 -51.13
N GLU A 5 -9.70 -12.74 -51.99
CA GLU A 5 -8.66 -11.71 -51.77
C GLU A 5 -8.93 -10.87 -50.50
N LEU A 6 -10.21 -10.58 -50.21
CA LEU A 6 -10.59 -9.84 -49.00
C LEU A 6 -10.34 -10.68 -47.73
N ALA A 7 -10.60 -11.99 -47.78
CA ALA A 7 -10.38 -12.89 -46.65
C ALA A 7 -8.89 -13.08 -46.33
N ASP A 8 -8.05 -13.22 -47.36
CA ASP A 8 -6.60 -13.38 -47.21
C ASP A 8 -5.93 -12.08 -46.70
N THR A 9 -6.36 -10.93 -47.25
CA THR A 9 -5.91 -9.61 -46.78
C THR A 9 -6.32 -9.38 -45.31
N ALA A 10 -7.58 -9.69 -44.96
CA ALA A 10 -8.05 -9.57 -43.58
C ALA A 10 -7.32 -10.50 -42.62
N GLY A 11 -7.03 -11.75 -43.03
CA GLY A 11 -6.25 -12.70 -42.25
C GLY A 11 -4.82 -12.21 -41.98
N THR A 12 -4.17 -11.65 -43.00
CA THR A 12 -2.81 -11.08 -42.88
C THR A 12 -2.78 -9.87 -41.95
N VAL A 13 -3.74 -8.97 -42.08
CA VAL A 13 -3.87 -7.79 -41.20
C VAL A 13 -4.11 -8.22 -39.75
N LEU A 14 -5.00 -9.18 -39.51
CA LEU A 14 -5.29 -9.68 -38.17
C LEU A 14 -4.07 -10.36 -37.52
N LEU A 15 -3.29 -11.12 -38.29
CA LEU A 15 -2.03 -11.68 -37.81
C LEU A 15 -1.02 -10.59 -37.44
N ALA A 16 -0.85 -9.58 -38.30
CA ALA A 16 0.06 -8.47 -38.03
C ALA A 16 -0.36 -7.68 -36.78
N VAL A 17 -1.64 -7.33 -36.67
CA VAL A 17 -2.23 -6.69 -35.47
C VAL A 17 -2.02 -7.56 -34.24
N GLY A 18 -2.24 -8.86 -34.37
CA GLY A 18 -2.08 -9.80 -33.26
C GLY A 18 -0.65 -9.87 -32.75
N VAL A 19 0.34 -9.95 -33.65
CA VAL A 19 1.76 -9.91 -33.29
C VAL A 19 2.14 -8.59 -32.64
N VAL A 20 1.70 -7.46 -33.21
CA VAL A 20 1.98 -6.12 -32.65
C VAL A 20 1.36 -5.96 -31.26
N ALA A 21 0.13 -6.43 -31.06
CA ALA A 21 -0.56 -6.37 -29.77
C ALA A 21 0.13 -7.23 -28.69
N LEU A 22 0.78 -8.34 -29.06
CA LEU A 22 1.57 -9.15 -28.13
C LEU A 22 2.94 -8.55 -27.82
N LEU A 23 3.58 -7.88 -28.78
CA LEU A 23 4.91 -7.30 -28.59
C LEU A 23 4.88 -5.96 -27.84
N LEU A 24 3.85 -5.15 -28.04
CA LEU A 24 3.73 -3.81 -27.42
C LEU A 24 3.86 -3.84 -25.88
N PRO A 25 3.15 -4.70 -25.14
CA PRO A 25 3.28 -4.80 -23.69
C PRO A 25 4.70 -5.13 -23.20
N ALA A 26 5.49 -5.86 -23.99
CA ALA A 26 6.86 -6.22 -23.61
C ALA A 26 7.83 -5.04 -23.69
N LEU A 27 7.49 -3.99 -24.45
CA LEU A 27 8.30 -2.77 -24.58
C LEU A 27 8.09 -1.77 -23.45
N PHE A 28 7.03 -1.95 -22.66
CA PHE A 28 6.75 -1.14 -21.48
C PHE A 28 6.84 -2.05 -20.25
N PRO A 29 7.96 -2.09 -19.49
CA PRO A 29 8.04 -2.89 -18.27
C PRO A 29 7.02 -2.42 -17.23
N VAL A 30 6.56 -3.31 -16.33
CA VAL A 30 5.67 -2.89 -15.23
C VAL A 30 6.52 -1.97 -14.35
N GLN A 31 6.22 -0.68 -14.34
CA GLN A 31 6.99 0.25 -13.52
C GLN A 31 6.68 -0.05 -12.05
N GLN A 32 7.74 -0.19 -11.24
CA GLN A 32 7.59 -0.23 -9.80
C GLN A 32 6.94 1.07 -9.33
N VAL A 33 6.15 0.98 -8.26
CA VAL A 33 5.49 2.12 -7.63
C VAL A 33 5.93 2.23 -6.18
N LEU A 34 6.02 3.48 -5.72
CA LEU A 34 6.20 3.83 -4.32
C LEU A 34 4.83 3.81 -3.65
N TYR A 35 4.73 3.06 -2.56
CA TYR A 35 3.52 2.85 -1.77
C TYR A 35 3.65 3.59 -0.45
N HIS A 36 2.60 4.30 -0.05
CA HIS A 36 2.48 5.02 1.21
C HIS A 36 1.22 4.53 1.92
N GLY A 37 1.35 3.98 3.12
CA GLY A 37 0.21 3.47 3.89
C GLY A 37 0.12 4.11 5.28
N THR A 38 -1.08 4.51 5.67
CA THR A 38 -1.44 5.25 6.90
C THR A 38 -2.06 4.35 7.97
N GLN A 39 -2.19 3.05 7.72
CA GLN A 39 -2.86 2.12 8.64
C GLN A 39 -1.96 1.62 9.78
N ALA A 40 -0.68 1.92 9.73
CA ALA A 40 0.32 1.30 10.59
C ALA A 40 0.40 2.00 11.95
N GLY A 41 -0.64 1.88 12.78
CA GLY A 41 -0.78 2.82 13.89
C GLY A 41 0.22 2.79 15.04
N THR A 42 0.22 3.84 15.85
CA THR A 42 1.06 3.99 17.05
C THR A 42 0.29 4.58 18.23
N MET A 43 0.64 4.15 19.45
CA MET A 43 0.12 4.70 20.70
C MET A 43 1.13 5.60 21.42
N ALA A 44 2.35 5.71 20.89
CA ALA A 44 3.44 6.46 21.49
C ALA A 44 3.33 7.95 21.14
N ASP A 45 3.75 8.82 22.06
CA ASP A 45 3.80 10.25 21.80
C ASP A 45 5.02 10.66 20.95
N GLY A 46 5.06 11.90 20.49
CA GLY A 46 6.15 12.39 19.65
C GLY A 46 7.53 12.35 20.32
N SER A 47 7.62 12.41 21.65
CA SER A 47 8.89 12.33 22.37
C SER A 47 9.40 10.89 22.46
N GLU A 48 8.50 9.95 22.72
CA GLU A 48 8.74 8.51 22.72
C GLU A 48 9.14 8.03 21.33
N LEU A 49 8.39 8.42 20.29
CA LEU A 49 8.67 8.06 18.90
C LEU A 49 10.06 8.54 18.45
N ARG A 50 10.46 9.76 18.82
CA ARG A 50 11.82 10.26 18.57
C ARG A 50 12.87 9.48 19.35
N ALA A 51 12.59 9.09 20.60
CA ALA A 51 13.49 8.27 21.41
C ALA A 51 13.64 6.84 20.84
N GLU A 52 12.59 6.30 20.24
CA GLU A 52 12.59 5.03 19.52
C GLU A 52 13.30 5.11 18.15
N GLY A 53 13.61 6.32 17.66
CA GLY A 53 14.35 6.55 16.42
C GLY A 53 13.47 6.77 15.20
N TYR A 54 12.17 7.04 15.37
CA TYR A 54 11.31 7.48 14.26
C TYR A 54 11.61 8.93 13.88
N THR A 55 11.46 9.22 12.59
CA THR A 55 11.43 10.59 12.09
C THR A 55 10.03 11.15 12.30
N VAL A 56 9.90 12.19 13.12
CA VAL A 56 8.63 12.88 13.39
C VAL A 56 8.64 14.23 12.69
N ILE A 57 7.65 14.47 11.82
CA ILE A 57 7.53 15.67 10.99
C ILE A 57 6.13 16.26 11.19
N GLU A 58 6.06 17.55 11.47
CA GLU A 58 4.78 18.26 11.50
C GLU A 58 4.19 18.34 10.09
N TYR A 59 2.87 18.15 9.95
CA TYR A 59 2.18 18.18 8.65
C TYR A 59 2.48 19.46 7.85
N GLU A 60 2.57 20.61 8.51
CA GLU A 60 2.86 21.91 7.88
C GLU A 60 4.28 21.99 7.30
N ASN A 61 5.20 21.17 7.80
CA ASN A 61 6.59 21.10 7.34
C ASN A 61 6.78 20.09 6.19
N LEU A 62 5.75 19.33 5.82
CA LEU A 62 5.77 18.50 4.61
C LEU A 62 5.78 19.40 3.37
N SER A 63 6.56 19.03 2.36
CA SER A 63 6.42 19.61 1.03
C SER A 63 4.98 19.51 0.50
N GLU A 64 4.59 20.38 -0.43
CA GLU A 64 3.28 20.31 -1.10
C GLU A 64 3.00 18.89 -1.65
N ARG A 65 4.04 18.26 -2.19
CA ARG A 65 3.97 16.88 -2.69
C ARG A 65 3.77 15.87 -1.57
N GLY A 66 4.43 16.04 -0.42
CA GLY A 66 4.25 15.19 0.75
C GLY A 66 2.84 15.26 1.32
N GLN A 67 2.28 16.47 1.41
CA GLN A 67 0.90 16.70 1.85
C GLN A 67 -0.10 16.05 0.89
N GLU A 68 0.08 16.21 -0.42
CA GLU A 68 -0.78 15.59 -1.44
C GLU A 68 -0.79 14.06 -1.30
N ILE A 69 0.39 13.44 -1.19
CA ILE A 69 0.53 11.99 -1.05
C ILE A 69 -0.15 11.51 0.24
N TYR A 70 0.08 12.21 1.35
CA TYR A 70 -0.47 11.85 2.65
C TYR A 70 -2.01 11.94 2.66
N VAL A 71 -2.57 13.07 2.20
CA VAL A 71 -4.02 13.25 2.12
C VAL A 71 -4.66 12.24 1.16
N ALA A 72 -4.01 11.96 0.03
CA ALA A 72 -4.50 10.96 -0.91
C ALA A 72 -4.48 9.54 -0.31
N ALA A 73 -3.52 9.22 0.56
CA ALA A 73 -3.50 7.96 1.30
C ALA A 73 -4.67 7.86 2.29
N LEU A 74 -4.93 8.92 3.04
CA LEU A 74 -6.05 8.98 4.00
C LEU A 74 -7.44 8.91 3.34
N GLN A 75 -7.57 9.45 2.14
CA GLN A 75 -8.83 9.42 1.40
C GLN A 75 -9.04 8.08 0.68
N SER A 76 -7.99 7.27 0.57
CA SER A 76 -8.05 5.99 -0.10
C SER A 76 -8.80 4.98 0.76
N PRO A 77 -9.76 4.22 0.22
CA PRO A 77 -10.48 3.18 0.96
C PRO A 77 -9.56 2.15 1.62
N ASP A 78 -8.37 1.94 1.04
CA ASP A 78 -7.38 0.97 1.50
C ASP A 78 -6.34 1.60 2.46
N GLY A 79 -6.51 2.86 2.87
CA GLY A 79 -5.56 3.62 3.70
C GLY A 79 -4.15 3.67 3.08
N ALA A 80 -4.11 3.79 1.75
CA ALA A 80 -2.86 3.76 1.02
C ALA A 80 -2.92 4.44 -0.35
N TYR A 81 -1.80 5.05 -0.74
CA TYR A 81 -1.64 5.73 -2.02
C TYR A 81 -0.34 5.32 -2.71
N THR A 82 -0.37 5.22 -4.04
CA THR A 82 0.79 4.81 -4.85
C THR A 82 1.17 5.89 -5.85
N VAL A 83 2.47 6.08 -6.04
CA VAL A 83 3.02 7.02 -7.01
C VAL A 83 4.15 6.36 -7.81
N PRO A 84 4.41 6.79 -9.06
CA PRO A 84 5.56 6.31 -9.82
C PRO A 84 6.89 6.60 -9.11
N VAL A 85 7.88 5.72 -9.29
CA VAL A 85 9.26 5.97 -8.83
C VAL A 85 9.77 7.29 -9.42
N GLY A 86 10.36 8.14 -8.56
CA GLY A 86 10.80 9.49 -8.90
C GLY A 86 9.74 10.59 -8.70
N GLN A 87 8.50 10.24 -8.36
CA GLN A 87 7.42 11.20 -8.02
C GLN A 87 7.03 11.17 -6.55
N GLY A 88 7.89 10.61 -5.70
CA GLY A 88 7.75 10.64 -4.25
C GLY A 88 8.03 12.03 -3.66
N ALA A 89 7.95 12.15 -2.34
CA ALA A 89 8.31 13.36 -1.60
C ALA A 89 9.59 13.11 -0.76
N PRO A 90 10.49 14.10 -0.63
CA PRO A 90 11.81 13.90 -0.02
C PRO A 90 11.77 13.54 1.47
N GLU A 91 10.66 13.79 2.15
CA GLU A 91 10.47 13.49 3.57
C GLU A 91 10.22 11.99 3.84
N PHE A 92 9.88 11.22 2.80
CA PHE A 92 9.58 9.80 2.90
C PHE A 92 10.84 8.93 2.68
N PRO A 93 11.09 7.93 3.55
CA PRO A 93 12.30 7.12 3.46
C PRO A 93 12.16 5.98 2.42
N TYR A 94 12.52 6.28 1.17
CA TYR A 94 12.45 5.31 0.06
C TYR A 94 13.63 4.33 0.01
N ASP A 95 14.77 4.64 0.64
CA ASP A 95 16.00 3.83 0.51
C ASP A 95 15.90 2.45 1.19
N GLY A 96 14.96 2.26 2.12
CA GLY A 96 14.69 0.97 2.78
C GLY A 96 13.52 0.18 2.18
N ALA A 97 12.92 0.68 1.09
CA ALA A 97 11.61 0.25 0.60
C ALA A 97 11.62 -1.01 -0.30
N ASP A 98 12.81 -1.45 -0.74
CA ASP A 98 12.99 -2.51 -1.75
C ASP A 98 12.94 -3.95 -1.20
N ASP A 99 13.22 -4.15 0.09
CA ASP A 99 13.34 -5.49 0.67
C ASP A 99 12.14 -5.84 1.56
N ARG A 100 11.08 -6.41 0.96
CA ARG A 100 9.89 -6.86 1.71
C ARG A 100 9.92 -8.32 2.17
N ASP A 101 10.76 -9.17 1.61
CA ASP A 101 10.45 -10.61 1.63
C ASP A 101 11.24 -11.48 2.61
N ASP A 102 12.25 -10.97 3.34
CA ASP A 102 12.95 -11.76 4.37
C ASP A 102 13.16 -10.97 5.67
N VAL A 103 12.13 -10.95 6.52
CA VAL A 103 12.31 -10.68 7.96
C VAL A 103 11.77 -11.85 8.74
N SER A 104 12.64 -12.52 9.50
CA SER A 104 12.23 -13.61 10.37
C SER A 104 12.29 -13.23 11.85
N GLY A 105 13.01 -12.15 12.20
CA GLY A 105 13.13 -11.66 13.57
C GLY A 105 12.22 -10.47 13.90
N ARG A 106 11.65 -10.48 15.12
CA ARG A 106 10.89 -9.32 15.65
C ARG A 106 11.71 -8.04 15.69
N ALA A 107 12.96 -8.12 16.14
CA ALA A 107 13.86 -6.96 16.23
C ALA A 107 14.16 -6.35 14.85
N GLU A 108 14.41 -7.20 13.85
CA GLU A 108 14.63 -6.78 12.46
C GLU A 108 13.37 -6.16 11.85
N PHE A 109 12.18 -6.66 12.22
CA PHE A 109 10.91 -6.10 11.79
C PHE A 109 10.69 -4.70 12.35
N GLU A 110 10.94 -4.50 13.65
CA GLU A 110 10.83 -3.20 14.30
C GLU A 110 11.88 -2.21 13.74
N GLU A 111 13.11 -2.67 13.51
CA GLU A 111 14.15 -1.86 12.87
C GLU A 111 13.76 -1.44 11.46
N ARG A 112 13.25 -2.38 10.64
CA ARG A 112 12.78 -2.06 9.29
C ARG A 112 11.62 -1.08 9.32
N ARG A 113 10.63 -1.30 10.20
CA ARG A 113 9.51 -0.37 10.37
C ARG A 113 10.02 1.05 10.63
N ARG A 114 10.98 1.22 11.54
CA ARG A 114 11.60 2.55 11.80
C ARG A 114 12.27 3.15 10.57
N LEU A 115 12.98 2.33 9.79
CA LEU A 115 13.72 2.78 8.60
C LEU A 115 12.80 3.10 7.41
N THR A 116 11.61 2.49 7.35
CA THR A 116 10.66 2.66 6.24
C THR A 116 9.44 3.48 6.63
N SER A 117 9.40 4.09 7.81
CA SER A 117 8.24 4.84 8.29
C SER A 117 8.62 6.23 8.76
N VAL A 118 7.68 7.15 8.56
CA VAL A 118 7.72 8.51 9.08
C VAL A 118 6.45 8.77 9.87
N VAL A 119 6.56 9.51 10.97
CA VAL A 119 5.43 9.92 11.78
C VAL A 119 5.07 11.34 11.40
N ILE A 120 3.80 11.56 11.06
CA ILE A 120 3.25 12.87 10.75
C ILE A 120 2.49 13.37 11.97
N GLU A 121 2.96 14.48 12.55
CA GLU A 121 2.27 15.20 13.60
C GLU A 121 1.24 16.14 12.99
N ARG A 122 -0.04 15.88 13.27
CA ARG A 122 -1.17 16.57 12.70
C ARG A 122 -1.55 17.78 13.56
N PRO A 123 -1.88 18.94 12.96
CA PRO A 123 -2.33 20.09 13.73
C PRO A 123 -3.71 19.83 14.33
N ASP A 124 -3.91 20.32 15.55
CA ASP A 124 -5.23 20.29 16.19
C ASP A 124 -6.26 21.04 15.34
N GLY A 125 -7.36 20.37 14.99
CA GLY A 125 -8.44 20.98 14.21
C GLY A 125 -8.10 21.27 12.74
N ALA A 126 -7.03 20.68 12.20
CA ALA A 126 -6.76 20.73 10.76
C ALA A 126 -7.89 20.09 9.95
N ASP A 127 -8.20 20.66 8.78
CA ASP A 127 -9.18 20.12 7.82
C ASP A 127 -8.57 18.93 7.04
N LEU A 128 -8.17 17.91 7.80
CA LEU A 128 -7.57 16.68 7.28
C LEU A 128 -8.56 15.53 7.43
N PRO A 129 -8.58 14.58 6.50
CA PRO A 129 -9.34 13.34 6.67
C PRO A 129 -8.95 12.64 7.99
N PRO A 130 -9.85 11.83 8.59
CA PRO A 130 -9.52 11.09 9.81
C PRO A 130 -8.31 10.17 9.59
N ALA A 131 -7.54 9.88 10.65
CA ALA A 131 -6.45 8.91 10.56
C ALA A 131 -7.03 7.51 10.30
N ASP A 132 -6.34 6.70 9.49
CA ASP A 132 -6.76 5.33 9.14
C ASP A 132 -6.33 4.28 10.18
N GLU A 133 -5.72 4.74 11.26
CA GLU A 133 -5.19 3.88 12.31
C GLU A 133 -6.34 3.18 13.07
N PRO A 134 -6.36 1.84 13.10
CA PRO A 134 -7.35 1.09 13.83
C PRO A 134 -6.99 1.08 15.32
N VAL A 135 -7.58 2.02 16.07
CA VAL A 135 -7.44 2.10 17.54
C VAL A 135 -7.71 0.74 18.20
N GLU A 136 -8.71 0.00 17.69
CA GLU A 136 -9.10 -1.32 18.20
C GLU A 136 -8.07 -2.44 17.94
N ARG A 137 -7.15 -2.30 16.97
CA ARG A 137 -6.07 -3.27 16.74
C ARG A 137 -4.94 -3.08 17.75
N LEU A 138 -4.64 -1.84 18.10
CA LEU A 138 -3.60 -1.49 19.07
C LEU A 138 -3.94 -2.03 20.48
N ASP A 139 -5.24 -2.12 20.81
CA ASP A 139 -5.71 -2.73 22.07
C ASP A 139 -5.52 -4.26 22.13
N ARG A 140 -5.42 -4.95 20.98
CA ARG A 140 -5.31 -6.41 20.91
C ARG A 140 -3.87 -6.93 20.93
N GLU A 141 -2.89 -6.08 20.60
CA GLU A 141 -1.47 -6.43 20.56
C GLU A 141 -0.74 -6.27 21.89
N GLN A 142 -1.40 -5.78 22.96
CA GLN A 142 -0.86 -5.94 24.31
C GLN A 142 -0.90 -7.42 24.69
N PRO A 143 0.25 -8.09 24.89
CA PRO A 143 0.24 -9.43 25.46
C PRO A 143 -0.42 -9.35 26.85
N PRO A 144 -1.22 -10.36 27.25
CA PRO A 144 -1.67 -10.47 28.63
C PRO A 144 -0.42 -10.42 29.51
N ARG A 145 -0.34 -9.47 30.44
CA ARG A 145 0.78 -9.36 31.39
C ARG A 145 1.02 -10.75 32.01
N GLU A 146 2.15 -11.37 31.71
CA GLU A 146 2.60 -12.64 32.29
C GLU A 146 3.09 -12.43 33.74
N ASP A 147 2.23 -11.90 34.62
CA ASP A 147 2.48 -11.85 36.06
C ASP A 147 1.47 -12.71 36.84
N ALA A 148 0.89 -13.73 36.19
CA ALA A 148 0.05 -14.74 36.84
C ALA A 148 0.81 -16.06 37.05
N ALA A 149 2.01 -15.97 37.61
CA ALA A 149 2.76 -17.15 38.05
C ALA A 149 3.16 -17.03 39.52
N SER A 150 2.18 -17.10 40.44
CA SER A 150 2.36 -17.75 41.74
C SER A 150 1.05 -17.83 42.54
N GLY A 151 0.39 -18.99 42.47
CA GLY A 151 -0.17 -19.65 43.66
C GLY A 151 -1.53 -19.19 44.21
N GLY A 152 -2.48 -20.12 44.21
CA GLY A 152 -3.50 -20.22 45.27
C GLY A 152 -4.94 -20.15 44.77
N GLU A 153 -5.65 -21.27 44.94
CA GLU A 153 -7.09 -21.39 44.76
C GLU A 153 -7.86 -20.36 45.60
N THR A 154 -8.59 -19.44 44.97
CA THR A 154 -9.82 -18.84 45.52
C THR A 154 -10.60 -18.13 44.42
N ALA A 155 -11.92 -18.32 44.43
CA ALA A 155 -12.84 -17.67 43.52
C ALA A 155 -12.94 -16.15 43.75
N SER A 156 -12.82 -15.36 42.69
CA SER A 156 -13.41 -14.02 42.48
C SER A 156 -13.28 -13.71 40.99
N GLN A 157 -14.34 -13.79 40.17
CA GLN A 157 -15.29 -12.71 39.88
C GLN A 157 -14.64 -11.32 39.81
N ASN A 158 -14.65 -10.75 38.60
CA ASN A 158 -14.32 -9.37 38.23
C ASN A 158 -12.87 -8.93 38.44
N GLU A 159 -12.08 -8.96 37.36
CA GLU A 159 -11.04 -7.96 37.08
C GLU A 159 -10.63 -8.04 35.60
N THR A 160 -11.62 -7.98 34.70
CA THR A 160 -11.39 -7.30 33.42
C THR A 160 -11.24 -5.83 33.81
N ALA A 161 -10.01 -5.35 33.95
CA ALA A 161 -9.76 -3.94 34.20
C ALA A 161 -10.32 -3.17 33.01
N THR A 162 -11.53 -2.61 33.17
CA THR A 162 -12.10 -1.63 32.27
C THR A 162 -11.11 -0.47 32.25
N GLU A 163 -10.30 -0.35 31.20
CA GLU A 163 -9.60 0.90 30.94
C GLU A 163 -10.63 2.02 31.03
N SER A 164 -10.32 3.04 31.81
CA SER A 164 -11.26 4.13 32.01
C SER A 164 -11.58 4.76 30.65
N GLU A 165 -12.84 5.14 30.41
CA GLU A 165 -13.24 5.79 29.15
C GLU A 165 -12.33 6.99 28.82
N GLN A 166 -11.82 7.66 29.86
CA GLN A 166 -10.86 8.77 29.76
C GLN A 166 -9.50 8.37 29.18
N GLU A 167 -9.00 7.18 29.50
CA GLU A 167 -7.74 6.66 28.98
C GLU A 167 -7.88 6.26 27.51
N LEU A 168 -9.01 5.65 27.14
CA LEU A 168 -9.34 5.34 25.76
C LEU A 168 -9.52 6.62 24.90
N GLU A 169 -10.13 7.66 25.46
CA GLU A 169 -10.25 8.96 24.80
C GLU A 169 -8.88 9.61 24.59
N GLN A 170 -7.99 9.58 25.59
CA GLN A 170 -6.63 10.08 25.44
C GLN A 170 -5.87 9.32 24.36
N ARG A 171 -5.97 7.99 24.31
CA ARG A 171 -5.32 7.18 23.28
C ARG A 171 -5.85 7.47 21.89
N ARG A 172 -7.17 7.57 21.73
CA ARG A 172 -7.78 8.00 20.45
C ARG A 172 -7.28 9.37 20.02
N GLN A 173 -7.09 10.28 20.97
CA GLN A 173 -6.55 11.59 20.68
C GLN A 173 -5.08 11.52 20.24
N MET A 174 -4.24 10.69 20.89
CA MET A 174 -2.85 10.51 20.48
C MET A 174 -2.71 9.91 19.07
N VAL A 175 -3.48 8.87 18.76
CA VAL A 175 -3.57 8.26 17.41
C VAL A 175 -4.06 9.29 16.38
N ALA A 176 -4.97 10.18 16.77
CA ALA A 176 -5.43 11.25 15.87
C ALA A 176 -4.38 12.34 15.66
N THR A 177 -3.43 12.52 16.59
CA THR A 177 -2.37 13.53 16.49
C THR A 177 -1.14 13.01 15.77
N TYR A 178 -0.71 11.79 16.04
CA TYR A 178 0.50 11.19 15.44
C TYR A 178 0.11 10.03 14.53
N ASP A 179 0.30 10.23 13.23
CA ASP A 179 -0.06 9.25 12.21
C ASP A 179 1.18 8.67 11.55
N LEU A 180 1.30 7.34 11.55
CA LEU A 180 2.49 6.66 11.04
C LEU A 180 2.31 6.22 9.58
N VAL A 181 3.08 6.87 8.71
CA VAL A 181 3.12 6.55 7.28
C VAL A 181 4.25 5.56 7.01
N THR A 182 3.89 4.37 6.56
CA THR A 182 4.84 3.35 6.10
C THR A 182 5.03 3.43 4.60
N VAL A 183 6.29 3.41 4.18
CA VAL A 183 6.72 3.55 2.81
C VAL A 183 7.27 2.21 2.31
N GLY A 184 7.03 1.88 1.06
CA GLY A 184 7.56 0.66 0.46
C GLY A 184 7.52 0.69 -1.05
N GLN A 185 8.24 -0.21 -1.72
CA GLN A 185 8.10 -0.41 -3.16
C GLN A 185 7.22 -1.64 -3.42
N ARG A 186 6.36 -1.56 -4.43
CA ARG A 186 5.55 -2.72 -4.89
C ARG A 186 5.47 -2.74 -6.40
N THR A 187 5.30 -3.94 -6.93
CA THR A 187 4.71 -4.11 -8.26
C THR A 187 3.23 -3.74 -8.17
N PRO A 188 2.71 -2.88 -9.05
CA PRO A 188 1.30 -2.50 -9.03
C PRO A 188 0.39 -3.73 -9.19
N PRO A 189 -0.79 -3.73 -8.56
CA PRO A 189 -1.71 -4.86 -8.62
C PRO A 189 -2.17 -5.12 -10.06
N VAL A 190 -2.57 -6.35 -10.37
CA VAL A 190 -3.08 -6.73 -11.71
C VAL A 190 -4.34 -5.97 -12.12
N THR A 191 -5.06 -5.40 -11.16
CA THR A 191 -6.24 -4.55 -11.35
C THR A 191 -5.88 -3.10 -11.73
N ASP A 192 -4.62 -2.72 -11.65
CA ASP A 192 -4.18 -1.38 -12.05
C ASP A 192 -4.44 -1.17 -13.56
N SER A 193 -4.83 0.06 -13.92
CA SER A 193 -5.14 0.45 -15.30
C SER A 193 -4.04 0.08 -16.31
N GLY A 194 -2.76 0.17 -15.92
CA GLY A 194 -1.64 -0.22 -16.77
C GLY A 194 -1.56 -1.73 -17.01
N ASN A 195 -1.83 -2.54 -15.98
CA ASN A 195 -1.88 -4.00 -16.11
C ASN A 195 -3.11 -4.47 -16.88
N LEU A 196 -4.26 -3.79 -16.72
CA LEU A 196 -5.48 -4.08 -17.48
C LEU A 196 -5.31 -3.82 -18.98
N LEU A 197 -4.65 -2.73 -19.36
CA LEU A 197 -4.34 -2.45 -20.77
C LEU A 197 -3.48 -3.55 -21.39
N ARG A 198 -2.50 -4.08 -20.64
CA ARG A 198 -1.66 -5.19 -21.10
C ARG A 198 -2.44 -6.48 -21.22
N LEU A 199 -3.28 -6.80 -20.23
CA LEU A 199 -4.16 -7.98 -20.28
C LEU A 199 -5.08 -7.90 -21.51
N GLY A 200 -5.67 -6.72 -21.75
CA GLY A 200 -6.49 -6.45 -22.93
C GLY A 200 -5.72 -6.62 -24.24
N ALA A 201 -4.48 -6.12 -24.32
CA ALA A 201 -3.62 -6.28 -25.48
C ALA A 201 -3.25 -7.75 -25.74
N VAL A 202 -2.96 -8.52 -24.69
CA VAL A 202 -2.68 -9.97 -24.81
C VAL A 202 -3.90 -10.74 -25.28
N LEU A 203 -5.09 -10.43 -24.73
CA LEU A 203 -6.34 -11.04 -25.16
C LEU A 203 -6.67 -10.71 -26.62
N LEU A 204 -6.57 -9.44 -27.00
CA LEU A 204 -6.77 -8.98 -28.37
C LEU A 204 -5.79 -9.69 -29.33
N GLY A 205 -4.51 -9.75 -28.94
CA GLY A 205 -3.47 -10.41 -29.73
C GLY A 205 -3.76 -11.88 -29.97
N THR A 206 -4.14 -12.59 -28.91
CA THR A 206 -4.48 -14.03 -28.97
C THR A 206 -5.68 -14.27 -29.88
N VAL A 207 -6.75 -13.46 -29.75
CA VAL A 207 -7.95 -13.57 -30.59
C VAL A 207 -7.65 -13.23 -32.05
N ALA A 208 -6.90 -12.15 -32.31
CA ALA A 208 -6.55 -11.72 -33.65
C ALA A 208 -5.68 -12.75 -34.39
N ILE A 209 -4.72 -13.38 -33.70
CA ILE A 209 -3.92 -14.47 -34.26
C ILE A 209 -4.81 -15.69 -34.57
N GLY A 210 -5.67 -16.09 -33.63
CA GLY A 210 -6.57 -17.22 -33.82
C GLY A 210 -7.53 -17.03 -35.00
N VAL A 211 -8.19 -15.88 -35.09
CA VAL A 211 -9.11 -15.55 -36.19
C VAL A 211 -8.36 -15.36 -37.50
N GLY A 212 -7.21 -14.67 -37.49
CA GLY A 212 -6.41 -14.43 -38.69
C GLY A 212 -5.84 -15.71 -39.27
N GLY A 213 -5.33 -16.61 -38.41
CA GLY A 213 -4.88 -17.95 -38.80
C GLY A 213 -6.04 -18.79 -39.37
N TYR A 214 -7.21 -18.74 -38.73
CA TYR A 214 -8.40 -19.44 -39.22
C TYR A 214 -8.84 -18.95 -40.60
N LEU A 215 -8.94 -17.64 -40.82
CA LEU A 215 -9.34 -17.06 -42.11
C LEU A 215 -8.36 -17.42 -43.24
N ARG A 216 -7.07 -17.45 -42.94
CA ARG A 216 -6.03 -17.84 -43.91
C ARG A 216 -5.99 -19.35 -44.19
N SER A 217 -6.47 -20.16 -43.26
CA SER A 217 -6.52 -21.63 -43.41
C SER A 217 -7.77 -22.13 -44.13
N ARG A 218 -8.77 -21.27 -44.37
CA ARG A 218 -9.96 -21.64 -45.13
C ARG A 218 -9.63 -21.79 -46.62
N PRO A 219 -10.05 -22.89 -47.25
CA PRO A 219 -9.85 -23.14 -48.68
C PRO A 219 -10.71 -22.24 -49.56
#